data_AF-A0A1V5X2W3-F1
#
_entry.id   AF-A0A1V5X2W3-F1
#
_cell.length_a   1.000
_cell.length_b   1.000
_cell.length_c   1.000
_cell.angle_alpha   90.00
_cell.angle_beta   90.00
_cell.angle_gamma   90.00
#
_symmetry.space_group_name_H-M   'P 1'
#
loop_
_entity.id
_entity.type
_entity.pdbx_description
1 polymer ?
#
loop_
_entity_poly.entity_id
_entity_poly.type
_entity_poly.pdbx_seq_one_letter_code
_entity_poly.pdbx_strand_id
1 'polypeptide(L)'
;MSDKILTRDIDDMSARGLEWVTFSALVVDHIEKYTVPQYGDIPTDQLSEWSVQQCIDSIQRYCRRANTNARGEEEALRDLLKIAHYAGVAYMKRRGINVIKST
;
A
#
# COMPACT_ATOMS: atom_id res chain seq x y z
N MET A 1 -11.67 22.03 11.70
CA MET A 1 -12.04 22.18 10.28
C MET A 1 -12.12 20.78 9.71
N SER A 2 -13.32 20.29 9.40
CA SER A 2 -13.48 18.98 8.77
C SER A 2 -13.30 19.19 7.28
N ASP A 3 -12.17 18.76 6.74
CA ASP A 3 -11.93 18.81 5.31
C ASP A 3 -12.91 17.86 4.63
N LYS A 4 -13.87 18.43 3.90
CA LYS A 4 -14.73 17.65 3.00
C LYS A 4 -13.83 17.09 1.90
N ILE A 5 -13.67 15.77 1.89
CA ILE A 5 -13.02 15.08 0.77
C ILE A 5 -13.94 15.25 -0.45
N LEU A 6 -13.53 16.10 -1.39
CA LEU A 6 -14.17 16.21 -2.70
C LEU A 6 -13.92 14.90 -3.46
N THR A 7 -14.95 14.07 -3.58
CA THR A 7 -14.93 12.95 -4.53
C THR A 7 -14.98 13.54 -5.93
N ARG A 8 -13.86 13.48 -6.67
CA ARG A 8 -13.88 13.76 -8.12
C ARG A 8 -14.55 12.57 -8.82
N ASP A 9 -15.48 12.86 -9.72
CA ASP A 9 -16.03 11.85 -10.62
C ASP A 9 -14.92 11.32 -11.53
N ILE A 10 -14.95 10.01 -11.83
CA ILE A 10 -13.93 9.34 -12.65
C ILE A 10 -13.81 10.02 -14.03
N ASP A 11 -14.93 10.51 -14.56
CA ASP A 11 -15.01 11.16 -15.87
C ASP A 11 -14.24 12.50 -15.93
N ASP A 12 -14.00 13.15 -14.78
CA ASP A 12 -13.24 14.39 -14.65
C ASP A 12 -11.75 14.14 -14.35
N MET A 13 -11.32 12.89 -14.28
CA MET A 13 -9.93 12.56 -13.97
C MET A 13 -9.04 12.68 -15.22
N SER A 14 -7.86 13.25 -15.03
CA SER A 14 -6.78 13.08 -16.02
C SER A 14 -6.42 11.60 -16.16
N ALA A 15 -5.83 11.21 -17.30
CA ALA A 15 -5.33 9.85 -17.51
C ALA A 15 -4.38 9.39 -16.39
N ARG A 16 -3.54 10.28 -15.84
CA ARG A 16 -2.67 9.96 -14.70
C ARG A 16 -3.43 9.74 -13.40
N GLY A 17 -4.53 10.47 -13.20
CA GLY A 17 -5.45 10.22 -12.09
C GLY A 17 -6.10 8.85 -12.21
N LEU A 18 -6.59 8.52 -13.41
CA LEU A 18 -7.20 7.22 -13.68
C LEU A 18 -6.22 6.05 -13.51
N GLU A 19 -4.97 6.23 -13.95
CA GLU A 19 -3.88 5.27 -13.72
C GLU A 19 -3.63 5.05 -12.22
N TRP A 20 -3.57 6.13 -11.43
CA TRP A 20 -3.42 6.04 -9.98
C TRP A 20 -4.59 5.32 -9.31
N VAL A 21 -5.83 5.65 -9.68
CA VAL A 21 -7.01 4.99 -9.10
C VAL A 21 -7.03 3.50 -9.44
N THR A 22 -6.77 3.16 -10.71
CA THR A 22 -6.66 1.76 -11.15
C THR A 22 -5.56 1.03 -10.36
N PHE A 23 -4.38 1.62 -10.24
CA PHE A 23 -3.27 1.05 -9.47
C PHE A 23 -3.63 0.88 -7.98
N SER A 24 -4.27 1.88 -7.37
CA SER A 24 -4.66 1.83 -5.97
C SER A 24 -5.65 0.70 -5.68
N ALA A 25 -6.56 0.40 -6.63
CA ALA A 25 -7.45 -0.75 -6.52
C ALA A 25 -6.68 -2.08 -6.54
N LEU A 26 -5.62 -2.19 -7.34
CA LEU A 26 -4.74 -3.37 -7.33
C LEU A 26 -3.96 -3.50 -6.01
N VAL A 27 -3.56 -2.38 -5.39
CA VAL A 27 -2.93 -2.40 -4.06
C VAL A 27 -3.92 -2.88 -3.00
N VAL A 28 -5.18 -2.43 -3.05
CA VAL A 28 -6.24 -2.94 -2.16
C VAL A 28 -6.44 -4.44 -2.37
N ASP A 29 -6.51 -4.90 -3.62
CA ASP A 29 -6.67 -6.33 -3.92
C ASP A 29 -5.51 -7.17 -3.38
N HIS A 30 -4.27 -6.67 -3.53
CA HIS A 30 -3.10 -7.25 -2.92
C HIS A 30 -3.20 -7.32 -1.39
N ILE A 31 -3.71 -6.28 -0.73
CA ILE A 31 -3.86 -6.30 0.72
C ILE A 31 -4.88 -7.35 1.15
N GLU A 32 -6.08 -7.30 0.57
CA GLU A 32 -7.22 -8.15 0.95
C GLU A 32 -7.00 -9.63 0.60
N LYS A 33 -6.42 -9.91 -0.57
CA LYS A 33 -6.28 -11.30 -1.06
C LYS A 33 -4.92 -11.91 -0.78
N TYR A 34 -3.88 -11.10 -0.54
CA TYR A 34 -2.53 -11.61 -0.32
C TYR A 34 -2.00 -11.32 1.08
N THR A 35 -2.00 -10.07 1.56
CA THR A 35 -1.32 -9.76 2.83
C THR A 35 -2.15 -10.13 4.05
N VAL A 36 -3.44 -9.78 4.08
CA VAL A 36 -4.32 -10.05 5.23
C VAL A 36 -4.44 -11.55 5.51
N PRO A 37 -4.67 -12.43 4.50
CA PRO A 37 -4.71 -13.88 4.74
C PRO A 37 -3.40 -14.47 5.26
N GLN A 38 -2.25 -13.84 4.96
CA GLN A 38 -0.93 -14.35 5.36
C GLN A 38 -0.44 -13.82 6.70
N TYR A 39 -0.75 -12.57 7.01
CA TYR A 39 -0.12 -11.85 8.13
C TYR A 39 -1.14 -11.29 9.14
N GLY A 40 -2.43 -11.50 8.91
CA GLY A 40 -3.51 -10.91 9.70
C GLY A 40 -3.85 -9.48 9.27
N ASP A 41 -4.81 -8.88 9.97
CA ASP A 41 -5.25 -7.49 9.80
C ASP A 41 -4.89 -6.66 11.05
N ILE A 42 -4.95 -5.34 10.93
CA ILE A 42 -4.79 -4.39 12.04
C ILE A 42 -5.82 -4.66 13.16
N PRO A 43 -5.46 -4.62 14.45
CA PRO A 43 -4.17 -4.25 15.04
C PRO A 43 -3.22 -5.44 15.33
N THR A 44 -3.55 -6.63 14.85
CA THR A 44 -2.84 -7.86 15.23
C THR A 44 -1.73 -8.27 14.26
N ASP A 45 -1.64 -7.58 13.12
CA ASP A 45 -0.64 -7.86 12.11
C ASP A 45 0.75 -7.33 12.51
N GLN A 46 1.79 -7.81 11.83
CA GLN A 46 3.16 -7.36 12.09
C GLN A 46 3.34 -5.85 11.84
N LEU A 47 2.60 -5.24 10.89
CA LEU A 47 2.81 -3.84 10.55
C LEU A 47 2.29 -2.92 11.64
N SER A 48 1.36 -3.37 12.49
CA SER A 48 0.92 -2.62 13.67
C SER A 48 2.09 -2.22 14.57
N GLU A 49 3.05 -3.11 14.79
CA GLU A 49 4.22 -2.87 15.65
C GLU A 49 5.39 -2.18 14.93
N TRP A 50 5.36 -2.12 13.59
CA TRP A 50 6.47 -1.56 12.83
C TRP A 50 6.58 -0.04 12.97
N SER A 51 7.82 0.43 13.02
CA SER A 51 8.19 1.83 12.85
C SER A 51 8.13 2.26 11.39
N VAL A 52 8.12 3.59 11.16
CA VAL A 52 8.24 4.18 9.81
C VAL A 52 9.52 3.72 9.12
N GLN A 53 10.63 3.58 9.85
CA GLN A 53 11.92 3.17 9.27
C GLN A 53 11.88 1.73 8.76
N GLN A 54 11.28 0.80 9.50
CA GLN A 54 11.13 -0.60 9.06
C GLN A 54 10.29 -0.71 7.77
N CYS A 55 9.30 0.16 7.59
CA CYS A 55 8.56 0.25 6.33
C CYS A 55 9.46 0.72 5.18
N ILE A 56 10.28 1.75 5.42
CA ILE A 56 11.26 2.28 4.43
C ILE A 56 12.29 1.21 4.07
N ASP A 57 12.82 0.47 5.03
CA ASP A 57 13.80 -0.59 4.81
C ASP A 57 13.20 -1.73 3.96
N SER A 58 11.92 -2.03 4.16
CA SER A 58 11.18 -2.98 3.33
C SER A 58 11.02 -2.48 1.90
N ILE A 59 10.65 -1.20 1.69
CA ILE A 59 10.60 -0.58 0.36
C ILE A 59 11.95 -0.73 -0.35
N GLN A 60 13.06 -0.35 0.31
CA GLN A 60 14.40 -0.46 -0.27
C GLN A 60 14.74 -1.90 -0.69
N ARG A 61 14.34 -2.89 0.11
CA ARG A 61 14.54 -4.30 -0.21
C ARG A 61 13.83 -4.70 -1.50
N TYR A 62 12.59 -4.27 -1.70
CA TYR A 62 11.83 -4.60 -2.92
C TYR A 62 12.32 -3.79 -4.13
N CYS A 63 12.73 -2.52 -3.96
CA CYS A 63 13.35 -1.75 -5.04
C CYS A 63 14.62 -2.43 -5.58
N ARG A 64 15.43 -3.03 -4.70
CA ARG A 64 16.63 -3.79 -5.10
C ARG A 64 16.28 -5.05 -5.89
N ARG A 65 15.13 -5.67 -5.63
CA ARG A 65 14.66 -6.90 -6.29
C ARG A 65 13.97 -6.65 -7.61
N ALA A 66 13.32 -5.50 -7.76
CA ALA A 66 12.51 -5.16 -8.93
C ALA A 66 13.26 -5.34 -10.27
N ASN A 67 14.59 -5.13 -10.28
CA ASN A 67 15.42 -5.23 -11.50
C ASN A 67 16.27 -6.51 -11.58
N THR A 68 16.18 -7.41 -10.58
CA THR A 68 17.01 -8.62 -10.51
C THR A 68 16.18 -9.90 -10.34
N ASN A 69 14.86 -9.82 -10.54
CA ASN A 69 13.94 -10.87 -10.14
C ASN A 69 14.02 -12.09 -11.07
N ALA A 70 14.85 -13.06 -10.68
CA ALA A 70 14.90 -14.42 -11.25
C ALA A 70 13.59 -15.23 -11.08
N ARG A 71 12.57 -14.64 -10.43
CA ARG A 71 11.29 -15.26 -10.07
C ARG A 71 10.15 -14.97 -11.06
N GLY A 72 10.43 -14.21 -12.11
CA GLY A 72 9.47 -13.89 -13.17
C GLY A 72 8.75 -12.55 -13.00
N GLU A 73 8.01 -12.18 -14.04
CA GLU A 73 7.35 -10.88 -14.19
C GLU A 73 6.24 -10.65 -13.15
N GLU A 74 5.45 -11.68 -12.83
CA GLU A 74 4.36 -11.57 -11.85
C GLU A 74 4.86 -11.18 -10.46
N GLU A 75 5.97 -11.78 -10.00
CA GLU A 75 6.60 -11.41 -8.73
C GLU A 75 7.20 -10.00 -8.77
N ALA A 76 7.76 -9.58 -9.91
CA ALA A 76 8.25 -8.22 -10.09
C ALA A 76 7.12 -7.19 -9.99
N LEU A 77 5.96 -7.45 -10.61
CA LEU A 77 4.77 -6.62 -10.47
C LEU A 77 4.26 -6.61 -9.02
N ARG A 78 4.24 -7.77 -8.35
CA ARG A 78 3.82 -7.87 -6.95
C ARG A 78 4.75 -7.10 -6.01
N ASP A 79 6.05 -7.07 -6.29
CA ASP A 79 7.00 -6.27 -5.51
C ASP A 79 6.71 -4.77 -5.60
N LEU A 80 6.19 -4.26 -6.74
CA LEU A 80 5.71 -2.87 -6.85
C LEU A 80 4.48 -2.62 -5.97
N LEU A 81 3.55 -3.57 -5.90
CA LEU A 81 2.37 -3.48 -5.00
C LEU A 81 2.80 -3.46 -3.53
N LYS A 82 3.78 -4.29 -3.14
CA LYS A 82 4.36 -4.28 -1.79
C LYS A 82 4.99 -2.93 -1.47
N ILE A 83 5.75 -2.35 -2.39
CA ILE A 83 6.36 -1.02 -2.21
C ILE A 83 5.28 0.03 -1.91
N ALA A 84 4.21 0.07 -2.71
CA ALA A 84 3.11 1.02 -2.51
C ALA A 84 2.38 0.80 -1.18
N HIS A 85 2.11 -0.46 -0.83
CA HIS A 85 1.51 -0.82 0.47
C HIS A 85 2.36 -0.31 1.64
N TYR A 86 3.66 -0.62 1.67
CA TYR A 86 4.56 -0.13 2.74
C TYR A 86 4.68 1.39 2.77
N ALA A 87 4.64 2.06 1.61
CA ALA A 87 4.66 3.52 1.55
C ALA A 87 3.39 4.12 2.17
N GLY A 88 2.21 3.53 1.88
CA GLY A 88 0.94 3.90 2.51
C GLY A 88 0.96 3.75 4.02
N VAL A 89 1.43 2.61 4.52
CA VAL A 89 1.57 2.35 5.96
C VAL A 89 2.54 3.34 6.62
N ALA A 90 3.70 3.58 6.00
CA ALA A 90 4.68 4.55 6.48
C ALA A 90 4.10 5.95 6.57
N TYR A 91 3.31 6.37 5.57
CA TYR A 91 2.64 7.66 5.56
C TYR A 91 1.66 7.79 6.72
N MET A 92 0.78 6.80 6.92
CA MET A 92 -0.23 6.81 7.99
C MET A 92 0.43 6.86 9.37
N LYS A 93 1.48 6.05 9.58
CA LYS A 93 2.28 6.07 10.81
C LYS A 93 2.97 7.41 11.03
N ARG A 94 3.57 8.00 10.00
CA ARG A 94 4.22 9.32 10.09
C ARG A 94 3.22 10.44 10.40
N ARG A 95 1.97 10.29 9.96
CA ARG A 95 0.86 11.21 10.29
C ARG A 95 0.27 10.96 11.68
N GLY A 96 0.62 9.87 12.35
CA GLY A 96 0.02 9.46 13.62
C GLY A 96 -1.45 9.04 13.50
N ILE A 97 -1.89 8.62 12.30
CA ILE A 97 -3.26 8.17 12.08
C ILE A 97 -3.33 6.66 12.34
N ASN A 98 -4.08 6.29 13.37
CA ASN A 98 -4.40 4.89 13.66
C ASN A 98 -5.76 4.56 13.04
N VAL A 99 -5.77 3.70 12.02
CA VAL A 99 -7.02 3.18 11.47
C VAL A 99 -7.48 2.05 12.38
N ILE A 100 -8.65 2.21 12.97
CA ILE A 100 -9.29 1.17 13.79
C ILE A 100 -10.61 0.86 13.11
N LYS A 101 -10.85 -0.39 12.72
CA LYS A 101 -12.20 -0.81 12.32
C LYS A 101 -13.07 -0.79 13.56
N SER A 102 -14.11 0.04 13.56
CA SER A 102 -15.20 -0.09 14.54
C SER A 102 -15.87 -1.44 14.30
N THR A 103 -15.87 -2.28 15.33
CA THR A 103 -16.55 -3.58 15.36
C THR A 103 -18.06 -3.41 15.28
#